data_AF-U7NTJ0-F1
#
_entry.id   AF-U7NTJ0-F1
#
_cell.length_a   1.000
_cell.length_b   1.000
_cell.length_c   1.000
_cell.angle_alpha   90.00
_cell.angle_beta   90.00
_cell.angle_gamma   90.00
#
_symmetry.space_group_name_H-M   'P 1'
#
loop_
_entity.id
_entity.type
_entity.pdbx_description
1 polymer ?
#
loop_
_entity_poly.entity_id
_entity_poly.type
_entity_poly.pdbx_seq_one_letter_code
_entity_poly.pdbx_strand_id
1 'polypeptide(L)'
;MVKSIALAGLLVLLLGLIIFQYIITSVPSLEPPITVSDARRVDDNNSLLVSLTGSEGRRFTLGLRGDIEEKPEEAALFFISRPTLVPYVYWPGFRSNDEKRVLNLLTSWEKNRKAPSEESEHAAYQIYSVLKDRN
;
A
#
# COMPACT_ATOMS: atom_id res chain seq x y z
N MET A 1 -29.76 6.54 -33.63
CA MET A 1 -30.11 6.45 -32.19
C MET A 1 -29.46 5.24 -31.51
N VAL A 2 -29.59 4.00 -32.02
CA VAL A 2 -28.96 2.81 -31.40
C VAL A 2 -27.44 2.92 -31.22
N LYS A 3 -26.72 3.43 -32.23
CA LYS A 3 -25.26 3.65 -32.13
C LYS A 3 -24.86 4.62 -31.00
N SER A 4 -25.69 5.63 -30.75
CA SER A 4 -25.46 6.62 -29.67
C SER A 4 -25.72 6.01 -28.29
N ILE A 5 -26.72 5.14 -28.17
CA ILE A 5 -27.01 4.40 -26.92
C ILE A 5 -25.89 3.40 -26.62
N ALA A 6 -25.41 2.68 -27.64
CA ALA A 6 -24.28 1.75 -27.50
C ALA A 6 -23.00 2.49 -27.06
N LEU A 7 -22.71 3.65 -27.65
CA LEU A 7 -21.58 4.48 -27.25
C LEU A 7 -21.72 4.99 -25.81
N ALA A 8 -22.90 5.48 -25.43
CA ALA A 8 -23.16 5.93 -24.06
C ALA A 8 -22.98 4.79 -23.04
N GLY A 9 -23.48 3.60 -23.36
CA GLY A 9 -23.28 2.41 -22.54
C GLY A 9 -21.79 2.04 -22.39
N LEU A 10 -21.02 2.10 -23.48
CA LEU A 10 -19.58 1.85 -23.45
C LEU A 10 -18.83 2.88 -22.57
N LEU A 11 -19.20 4.15 -22.64
CA LEU A 11 -18.61 5.21 -21.81
C LEU A 11 -18.91 5.01 -20.32
N VAL A 12 -20.14 4.62 -19.99
CA VAL A 12 -20.52 4.31 -18.59
C VAL A 12 -19.73 3.11 -18.08
N LEU A 13 -19.59 2.05 -18.89
CA LEU A 13 -18.79 0.88 -18.53
C LEU A 13 -17.32 1.26 -18.32
N LEU A 14 -16.74 2.05 -19.23
CA LEU A 14 -15.37 2.51 -19.14
C LEU A 14 -15.15 3.33 -17.86
N LEU A 15 -16.06 4.24 -17.53
CA LEU A 15 -15.99 5.02 -16.30
C LEU A 15 -16.03 4.11 -15.06
N GLY A 16 -16.90 3.11 -15.06
CA GLY A 16 -16.97 2.10 -13.99
C GLY A 16 -15.65 1.36 -13.80
N LEU A 17 -15.01 0.94 -14.89
CA LEU A 17 -13.70 0.27 -14.85
C LEU A 17 -12.58 1.18 -14.34
N ILE A 18 -12.57 2.46 -14.74
CA ILE A 18 -11.59 3.44 -14.25
C ILE A 18 -11.73 3.65 -12.75
N ILE A 19 -12.97 3.83 -12.27
CA ILE A 19 -13.25 4.00 -10.83
C ILE A 19 -12.83 2.74 -10.06
N PHE A 20 -13.18 1.56 -10.57
CA PHE A 20 -12.80 0.29 -9.96
C PHE A 20 -11.28 0.13 -9.86
N GLN A 21 -10.56 0.41 -10.96
CA GLN A 21 -9.10 0.39 -10.97
C GLN A 21 -8.52 1.34 -9.92
N TYR A 22 -9.00 2.58 -9.88
CA TYR A 22 -8.57 3.56 -8.89
C TYR A 22 -8.80 3.08 -7.46
N ILE A 23 -9.94 2.45 -7.18
CA ILE A 23 -10.26 1.93 -5.84
C ILE A 23 -9.29 0.82 -5.40
N ILE A 24 -8.81 -0.02 -6.31
CA ILE A 24 -7.93 -1.15 -5.97
C ILE A 24 -6.44 -0.80 -6.02
N THR A 25 -6.02 0.23 -6.77
CA THR A 25 -4.61 0.63 -6.92
C THR A 25 -4.22 1.92 -6.19
N SER A 26 -5.17 2.66 -5.63
CA SER A 26 -4.84 3.86 -4.85
C SER A 26 -4.34 3.51 -3.45
N VAL A 27 -3.36 4.29 -2.97
CA VAL A 27 -2.98 4.28 -1.56
C VAL A 27 -4.14 4.86 -0.75
N PRO A 28 -4.70 4.13 0.22
CA PRO A 28 -5.82 4.60 1.00
C PRO A 28 -5.39 5.71 1.96
N SER A 29 -6.27 6.69 2.20
CA SER A 29 -6.16 7.51 3.41
C SER A 29 -6.65 6.66 4.58
N LEU A 30 -5.78 6.39 5.56
CA LEU A 30 -6.16 5.76 6.82
C LEU A 30 -6.32 6.85 7.88
N GLU A 31 -7.47 6.86 8.55
CA GLU A 31 -7.71 7.78 9.64
C GLU A 31 -6.90 7.36 10.89
N PRO A 32 -6.23 8.30 11.57
CA PRO A 32 -5.56 8.04 12.84
C PRO A 32 -6.53 7.61 13.96
N PRO A 33 -6.06 6.83 14.96
CA PRO A 33 -4.73 6.23 15.04
C PRO A 33 -4.53 5.11 14.01
N ILE A 34 -3.35 5.11 13.37
CA ILE A 34 -2.92 4.03 12.48
C ILE A 34 -2.15 3.03 13.34
N THR A 35 -2.53 1.76 13.29
CA THR A 35 -1.86 0.67 14.01
C THR A 35 -1.28 -0.36 13.06
N VAL A 36 -0.22 -1.05 13.48
CA VAL A 36 0.25 -2.24 12.78
C VAL A 36 -0.57 -3.42 13.29
N SER A 37 -1.32 -4.05 12.39
CA SER A 37 -2.20 -5.18 12.73
C SER A 37 -1.53 -6.53 12.52
N ASP A 38 -0.58 -6.61 11.60
CA ASP A 38 0.13 -7.84 11.25
C ASP A 38 1.44 -7.50 10.54
N ALA A 39 2.46 -8.30 10.73
CA ALA A 39 3.70 -8.23 9.99
C ALA A 39 4.24 -9.63 9.74
N ARG A 40 4.73 -9.87 8.53
CA ARG A 40 5.28 -11.17 8.15
C ARG A 40 6.48 -10.98 7.24
N ARG A 41 7.59 -11.63 7.58
CA ARG A 41 8.68 -11.89 6.66
C ARG A 41 8.38 -13.17 5.87
N VAL A 42 8.59 -13.13 4.56
CA VAL A 42 8.35 -14.25 3.65
C VAL A 42 9.69 -14.64 3.06
N ASP A 43 10.23 -15.74 3.58
CA ASP A 43 11.60 -16.20 3.34
C ASP A 43 11.89 -16.50 1.87
N ASP A 44 10.92 -17.06 1.14
CA ASP A 44 11.08 -17.46 -0.28
C ASP A 44 11.49 -16.33 -1.23
N ASN A 45 11.24 -15.06 -0.89
CA ASN A 45 11.55 -13.91 -1.75
C ASN A 45 12.21 -12.74 -1.00
N ASN A 46 12.66 -12.97 0.24
CA ASN A 46 13.11 -11.94 1.17
C ASN A 46 12.11 -10.76 1.26
N SER A 47 10.81 -11.07 1.26
CA SER A 47 9.78 -10.04 1.26
C SER A 47 9.35 -9.72 2.69
N LEU A 48 9.23 -8.43 3.00
CA LEU A 48 8.68 -7.94 4.25
C LEU A 48 7.28 -7.38 4.00
N LEU A 49 6.27 -7.92 4.68
CA LEU A 49 4.89 -7.47 4.60
C LEU A 49 4.41 -6.90 5.92
N VAL A 50 3.62 -5.84 5.84
CA VAL A 50 3.02 -5.14 6.97
C VAL A 50 1.58 -4.79 6.64
N SER A 51 0.68 -5.04 7.58
CA SER A 51 -0.71 -4.60 7.50
C SER A 51 -0.96 -3.45 8.46
N LEU A 52 -1.40 -2.33 7.92
CA LEU A 52 -1.82 -1.15 8.67
C LEU A 52 -3.34 -1.11 8.76
N THR A 53 -3.85 -0.69 9.91
CA THR A 53 -5.28 -0.50 10.14
C THR A 53 -5.52 0.89 10.69
N GLY A 54 -6.43 1.63 10.06
CA GLY A 54 -6.90 2.93 10.58
C GLY A 54 -8.01 2.77 11.62
N SER A 55 -8.42 3.86 12.25
CA SER A 55 -9.48 3.90 13.28
C SER A 55 -10.82 3.34 12.80
N GLU A 56 -11.17 3.57 11.52
CA GLU A 56 -12.38 3.05 10.88
C GLU A 56 -12.32 1.54 10.55
N GLY A 57 -11.24 0.85 10.92
CA GLY A 57 -11.05 -0.58 10.64
C GLY A 57 -10.61 -0.88 9.20
N ARG A 58 -10.35 0.15 8.38
CA ARG A 58 -9.83 -0.03 7.02
C ARG A 58 -8.40 -0.58 7.06
N ARG A 59 -8.19 -1.76 6.46
CA ARG A 59 -6.89 -2.43 6.36
C ARG A 59 -6.18 -2.07 5.05
N PHE A 60 -4.88 -1.82 5.15
CA PHE A 60 -3.97 -1.61 4.04
C PHE A 60 -2.74 -2.50 4.21
N THR A 61 -2.45 -3.37 3.26
CA THR A 61 -1.25 -4.22 3.33
C THR A 61 -0.21 -3.70 2.37
N LEU A 62 1.03 -3.53 2.82
CA LEU A 62 2.15 -3.06 2.01
C LEU A 62 3.37 -3.92 2.30
N GLY A 63 4.32 -3.95 1.37
CA GLY A 63 5.53 -4.70 1.56
C GLY A 63 6.66 -4.28 0.64
N LEU A 64 7.87 -4.70 1.01
CA LEU A 64 9.05 -4.63 0.17
C LEU A 64 9.42 -6.03 -0.28
N ARG A 65 9.74 -6.20 -1.56
CA ARG A 65 10.26 -7.44 -2.13
C ARG A 65 11.67 -7.23 -2.63
N GLY A 66 12.59 -8.11 -2.24
CA GLY A 66 14.01 -8.02 -2.61
C GLY A 66 14.88 -7.98 -1.36
N ASP A 67 16.19 -7.85 -1.52
CA ASP A 67 17.10 -7.89 -0.39
C ASP A 67 17.10 -6.57 0.40
N ILE A 68 16.33 -6.52 1.49
CA ILE A 68 16.22 -5.33 2.33
C ILE A 68 17.47 -5.16 3.21
N GLU A 69 18.24 -6.21 3.45
CA GLU A 69 19.40 -6.17 4.35
C GLU A 69 20.66 -5.78 3.59
N GLU A 70 20.89 -6.36 2.41
CA GLU A 70 22.08 -6.11 1.60
C GLU A 70 21.89 -5.00 0.58
N LYS A 71 20.69 -4.89 -0.02
CA LYS A 71 20.40 -3.95 -1.13
C LYS A 71 19.05 -3.24 -0.97
N PRO A 72 18.86 -2.51 0.15
CA PRO A 72 17.60 -1.84 0.46
C PRO A 72 17.17 -0.81 -0.57
N GLU A 73 17.98 -0.42 -1.54
CA GLU A 73 17.67 0.46 -2.67
C GLU A 73 17.04 -0.27 -3.87
N GLU A 74 17.27 -1.58 -4.01
CA GLU A 74 16.75 -2.40 -5.11
C GLU A 74 15.37 -3.02 -4.77
N ALA A 75 14.99 -3.09 -3.49
CA ALA A 75 13.71 -3.67 -3.06
C ALA A 75 12.49 -2.98 -3.69
N ALA A 76 11.58 -3.73 -4.29
CA ALA A 76 10.38 -3.20 -4.92
C ALA A 76 9.25 -3.06 -3.88
N LEU A 77 8.64 -1.86 -3.81
CA LEU A 77 7.41 -1.65 -3.05
C LEU A 77 6.24 -2.33 -3.76
N PHE A 78 5.38 -2.97 -2.98
CA PHE A 78 4.06 -3.42 -3.42
C PHE A 78 3.02 -3.17 -2.33
N PHE A 79 1.75 -3.13 -2.71
CA PHE A 79 0.66 -3.04 -1.74
C PHE A 79 -0.66 -3.63 -2.25
N ILE A 80 -1.56 -3.88 -1.30
CA ILE A 80 -2.93 -4.36 -1.48
C ILE A 80 -3.85 -3.37 -0.76
N SER A 81 -4.61 -2.59 -1.55
CA SER A 81 -5.46 -1.50 -1.02
C SER A 81 -6.76 -1.99 -0.38
N ARG A 82 -7.39 -3.01 -0.97
CA ARG A 82 -8.68 -3.58 -0.52
C ARG A 82 -8.68 -5.11 -0.61
N PRO A 83 -7.97 -5.81 0.31
CA PRO A 83 -7.87 -7.28 0.25
C PRO A 83 -9.23 -7.98 0.36
N THR A 84 -10.22 -7.35 0.99
CA THR A 84 -11.59 -7.88 1.11
C THR A 84 -12.43 -7.76 -0.17
N LEU A 85 -12.05 -6.86 -1.08
CA LEU A 85 -12.73 -6.68 -2.37
C LEU A 85 -12.05 -7.52 -3.46
N VAL A 86 -10.74 -7.32 -3.63
CA VAL A 86 -9.90 -8.07 -4.56
C VAL A 86 -8.50 -8.19 -3.97
N PRO A 87 -7.90 -9.40 -3.90
CA PRO A 87 -6.51 -9.58 -3.48
C PRO A 87 -5.53 -9.18 -4.60
N TYR A 88 -5.65 -7.96 -5.12
CA TYR A 88 -4.81 -7.43 -6.19
C TYR A 88 -3.53 -6.84 -5.61
N VAL A 89 -2.38 -7.35 -6.06
CA VAL A 89 -1.06 -6.82 -5.70
C VAL A 89 -0.67 -5.75 -6.72
N TYR A 90 -0.57 -4.51 -6.26
CA TYR A 90 -0.11 -3.38 -7.07
C TYR A 90 1.36 -3.09 -6.81
N TRP A 91 2.10 -2.82 -7.88
CA TRP A 91 3.52 -2.52 -7.89
C TRP A 91 3.71 -1.07 -8.34
N PRO A 92 3.74 -0.08 -7.42
CA PRO A 92 4.01 1.30 -7.79
C PRO A 92 5.40 1.42 -8.43
N GLY A 93 5.56 2.40 -9.32
CA GLY A 93 6.86 2.73 -9.89
C GLY A 93 7.82 3.24 -8.80
N PHE A 94 9.12 2.99 -8.98
CA PHE A 94 10.18 3.48 -8.09
C PHE A 94 10.14 5.01 -7.99
N ARG A 95 10.17 5.56 -6.76
CA ARG A 95 10.06 7.01 -6.47
C ARG A 95 8.81 7.70 -7.06
N SER A 96 7.78 6.91 -7.38
CA SER A 96 6.53 7.44 -7.91
C SER A 96 5.74 8.23 -6.86
N ASN A 97 4.72 8.96 -7.31
CA ASN A 97 3.80 9.64 -6.40
C ASN A 97 3.06 8.66 -5.47
N ASP A 98 2.83 7.42 -5.90
CA ASP A 98 2.21 6.38 -5.07
C ASP A 98 3.15 5.94 -3.95
N GLU A 99 4.44 5.76 -4.25
CA GLU A 99 5.47 5.48 -3.24
C GLU A 99 5.55 6.61 -2.19
N LYS A 100 5.53 7.87 -2.65
CA LYS A 100 5.48 9.05 -1.75
C LYS A 100 4.23 9.08 -0.89
N ARG A 101 3.07 8.66 -1.42
CA ARG A 101 1.83 8.54 -0.64
C ARG A 101 1.95 7.45 0.44
N VAL A 102 2.57 6.31 0.13
CA VAL A 102 2.85 5.28 1.13
C VAL A 102 3.80 5.80 2.20
N LEU A 103 4.87 6.51 1.80
CA LEU A 103 5.81 7.13 2.75
C LEU A 103 5.09 8.14 3.66
N ASN A 104 4.20 8.97 3.13
CA ASN A 104 3.41 9.92 3.93
C ASN A 104 2.52 9.20 4.94
N LEU A 105 1.90 8.08 4.55
CA LEU A 105 1.07 7.27 5.44
C LEU A 105 1.91 6.64 6.57
N LEU A 106 3.07 6.08 6.24
CA LEU A 106 4.01 5.55 7.24
C LEU A 106 4.59 6.66 8.13
N THR A 107 4.82 7.86 7.61
CA THR A 107 5.24 9.02 8.41
C THR A 107 4.16 9.42 9.42
N SER A 108 2.89 9.40 9.01
CA SER A 108 1.76 9.64 9.92
C SER A 108 1.64 8.56 10.99
N TRP A 109 1.91 7.30 10.64
CA TRP A 109 1.98 6.21 11.60
C TRP A 109 3.14 6.43 12.60
N GLU A 110 4.37 6.68 12.12
CA GLU A 110 5.56 6.88 12.96
C GLU A 110 5.36 8.00 13.98
N LYS A 111 4.85 9.17 13.53
CA LYS A 111 4.61 10.33 14.39
C LYS A 111 3.62 10.08 15.52
N ASN A 112 2.68 9.17 15.33
CA ASN A 112 1.62 8.87 16.30
C ASN A 112 1.90 7.59 17.11
N ARG A 113 3.04 6.94 16.88
CA ARG A 113 3.43 5.72 17.60
C ARG A 113 3.78 6.06 19.06
N LYS A 114 3.11 5.39 20.00
CA LYS A 114 3.54 5.37 21.41
C LYS A 114 4.58 4.27 21.56
N ALA A 115 5.80 4.61 22.01
CA ALA A 115 7.00 3.78 22.29
C ALA A 115 7.00 2.30 21.84
N PRO A 116 8.06 1.80 21.16
CA PRO A 116 8.05 0.50 20.51
C PRO A 116 7.95 -0.65 21.52
N SER A 117 7.08 -1.63 21.28
CA SER A 117 7.10 -2.89 22.04
C SER A 117 6.74 -4.15 21.25
N GLU A 118 6.50 -4.06 19.93
CA GLU A 118 6.13 -5.23 19.13
C GLU A 118 7.00 -5.40 17.87
N GLU A 119 7.36 -6.64 17.56
CA GLU A 119 8.12 -7.05 16.36
C GLU A 119 7.46 -6.57 15.06
N SER A 120 6.12 -6.47 15.08
CA SER A 120 5.32 -5.95 13.97
C SER A 120 5.61 -4.48 13.66
N GLU A 121 5.85 -3.65 14.68
CA GLU A 121 6.23 -2.25 14.50
C GLU A 121 7.66 -2.09 14.01
N HIS A 122 8.55 -3.04 14.31
CA HIS A 122 9.90 -3.05 13.74
C HIS A 122 9.87 -3.29 12.23
N ALA A 123 9.04 -4.22 11.76
CA ALA A 123 8.85 -4.45 10.32
C ALA A 123 8.31 -3.20 9.61
N ALA A 124 7.28 -2.56 10.19
CA ALA A 124 6.73 -1.31 9.65
C ALA A 124 7.79 -0.19 9.61
N TYR A 125 8.62 -0.10 10.65
CA TYR A 125 9.71 0.86 10.70
C TYR A 125 10.79 0.59 9.66
N GLN A 126 11.13 -0.67 9.41
CA GLN A 126 12.11 -1.05 8.37
C GLN A 126 11.63 -0.65 6.97
N ILE A 127 10.35 -0.84 6.67
CA ILE A 127 9.80 -0.37 5.39
C ILE A 127 9.83 1.17 5.33
N TYR A 128 9.44 1.84 6.42
CA TYR A 128 9.49 3.30 6.51
C TYR A 128 10.90 3.85 6.28
N SER A 129 11.93 3.29 6.92
CA SER A 129 13.32 3.76 6.77
C SER A 129 13.80 3.62 5.33
N VAL A 130 13.54 2.47 4.70
CA VAL A 130 13.90 2.23 3.29
C VAL A 130 13.23 3.26 2.36
N LEU A 131 11.92 3.50 2.52
CA LEU A 131 11.21 4.45 1.68
C LEU A 131 11.65 5.90 1.93
N LYS A 132 12.01 6.23 3.17
CA LYS A 132 12.52 7.54 3.57
C LYS A 132 13.92 7.82 3.02
N ASP A 133 14.81 6.84 3.02
CA ASP A 133 16.17 7.03 2.50
C ASP A 133 16.18 7.20 0.97
N ARG A 134 15.16 6.69 0.28
CA ARG A 134 15.03 6.75 -1.18
C ARG A 134 14.39 8.04 -1.72
N ASN A 135 13.63 8.80 -0.92
CA ASN A 135 12.82 9.95 -1.32
C ASN A 135 13.18 11.22 -0.57
#